data_AF-A0A8J7PSZ7-F1
#
_entry.id   AF-A0A8J7PSZ7-F1
#
_cell.length_a   1.000
_cell.length_b   1.000
_cell.length_c   1.000
_cell.angle_alpha   90.00
_cell.angle_beta   90.00
_cell.angle_gamma   90.00
#
_symmetry.space_group_name_H-M   'P 1'
#
loop_
_entity.id
_entity.type
_entity.pdbx_description
1 polymer ?
#
loop_
_entity_poly.entity_id
_entity_poly.type
_entity_poly.pdbx_seq_one_letter_code
_entity_poly.pdbx_strand_id
1 'polypeptide(L)'
;MLRLTDLREILRYIPQFRDRTFVIALDGAVVADDNFPNLLLDITLLRSLRIRVALVHGAGLQVRQLAAREGVRLSNSDGTGITDSTTLQLGVTAANRVTHQVLQGLADNDLRGAAGNVIVAHPAGILGGVDHQWTGKVERVDTAMLRSLLDHEVIPVVPPLGFDGEGRTFR
;
A
#
# COMPACT_ATOMS: atom_id res chain seq x y z
N MET A 1 27.50 -15.14 -9.92
CA MET A 1 28.76 -14.73 -9.26
C MET A 1 28.88 -13.22 -9.42
N LEU A 2 28.54 -12.44 -8.37
CA LEU A 2 28.69 -10.97 -8.39
C LEU A 2 30.16 -10.63 -8.64
N ARG A 3 30.45 -9.76 -9.62
CA ARG A 3 31.82 -9.31 -9.86
C ARG A 3 32.14 -8.18 -8.88
N LEU A 4 33.39 -8.08 -8.43
CA LEU A 4 33.87 -7.02 -7.53
C LEU A 4 33.59 -5.60 -8.05
N THR A 5 33.47 -5.45 -9.37
CA THR A 5 33.10 -4.19 -10.05
C THR A 5 31.66 -3.78 -9.77
N ASP A 6 30.73 -4.75 -9.72
CA ASP A 6 29.30 -4.51 -9.46
C ASP A 6 29.09 -3.95 -8.04
N LEU A 7 29.88 -4.46 -7.08
CA LEU A 7 29.85 -3.97 -5.70
C LEU A 7 30.33 -2.52 -5.59
N ARG A 8 31.37 -2.14 -6.36
CA ARG A 8 31.88 -0.76 -6.37
C ARG A 8 30.89 0.23 -6.97
N GLU A 9 30.10 -0.18 -7.96
CA GLU A 9 29.03 0.66 -8.51
C GLU A 9 27.90 0.85 -7.49
N ILE A 10 27.46 -0.22 -6.81
CA ILE A 10 26.46 -0.16 -5.73
C ILE A 10 26.91 0.78 -4.60
N LEU A 11 28.19 0.73 -4.22
CA LEU A 11 28.76 1.63 -3.20
C LEU A 11 28.70 3.11 -3.58
N ARG A 12 28.59 3.47 -4.87
CA ARG A 12 28.38 4.88 -5.31
C ARG A 12 26.93 5.34 -5.15
N TYR A 13 25.97 4.42 -5.20
CA TYR A 13 24.55 4.72 -5.04
C TYR A 13 24.16 4.94 -3.57
N ILE A 14 24.86 4.30 -2.63
CA ILE A 14 24.53 4.39 -1.20
C ILE A 14 24.56 5.85 -0.69
N PRO A 15 25.62 6.65 -0.92
CA PRO A 15 25.62 8.05 -0.50
C PRO A 15 24.52 8.90 -1.14
N GLN A 16 24.08 8.56 -2.36
CA GLN A 16 23.07 9.34 -3.09
C GLN A 16 21.68 9.19 -2.47
N PHE A 17 21.33 7.99 -1.99
CA PHE A 17 20.00 7.66 -1.51
C PHE A 17 19.89 7.49 0.00
N ARG A 18 21.01 7.55 0.72
CA ARG A 18 21.02 7.63 2.19
C ARG A 18 20.08 8.74 2.66
N ASP A 19 19.27 8.44 3.66
CA ASP A 19 18.26 9.32 4.28
C ASP A 19 17.17 9.81 3.33
N ARG A 20 17.13 9.35 2.06
CA ARG A 20 16.03 9.61 1.14
C ARG A 20 14.86 8.67 1.44
N THR A 21 13.66 9.12 1.10
CA THR A 21 12.42 8.36 1.26
C THR A 21 12.00 7.76 -0.06
N PHE A 22 11.82 6.44 -0.08
CA PHE A 22 11.27 5.68 -1.19
C PHE A 22 9.83 5.32 -0.84
N VAL A 23 8.91 5.65 -1.74
CA VAL A 23 7.52 5.20 -1.67
C VAL A 23 7.38 4.06 -2.67
N ILE A 24 7.16 2.85 -2.17
CA ILE A 24 7.08 1.64 -2.98
C ILE A 24 5.62 1.21 -3.06
N ALA A 25 5.06 1.24 -4.27
CA ALA A 25 3.73 0.76 -4.55
C ALA A 25 3.76 -0.72 -4.91
N LEU A 26 3.00 -1.54 -4.18
CA LEU A 26 2.90 -2.99 -4.36
C LEU A 26 1.52 -3.32 -4.90
N ASP A 27 1.44 -4.00 -6.04
CA ASP A 27 0.15 -4.54 -6.48
C ASP A 27 -0.30 -5.65 -5.52
N GLY A 28 -1.63 -5.79 -5.34
CA GLY A 28 -2.18 -6.86 -4.50
C GLY A 28 -1.74 -8.25 -4.98
N ALA A 29 -1.52 -8.46 -6.28
CA ALA A 29 -0.97 -9.69 -6.83
C ALA A 29 0.47 -9.96 -6.38
N VAL A 30 1.30 -8.92 -6.26
CA VAL A 30 2.68 -9.05 -5.75
C VAL A 30 2.67 -9.50 -4.30
N VAL A 31 1.75 -8.97 -3.47
CA VAL A 31 1.63 -9.41 -2.07
C VAL A 31 1.13 -10.85 -1.95
N ALA A 32 0.35 -11.34 -2.91
CA ALA A 32 -0.14 -12.72 -2.93
C ALA A 32 0.86 -13.73 -3.54
N ASP A 33 1.95 -13.25 -4.13
CA ASP A 33 2.94 -14.08 -4.80
C ASP A 33 3.86 -14.77 -3.80
N ASP A 34 4.27 -16.01 -4.10
CA ASP A 34 5.18 -16.80 -3.26
C ASP A 34 6.57 -16.12 -3.11
N ASN A 35 6.92 -15.22 -4.02
CA ASN A 35 8.15 -14.43 -3.99
C ASN A 35 8.05 -13.17 -3.12
N PHE A 36 6.89 -12.84 -2.57
CA PHE A 36 6.72 -11.67 -1.69
C PHE A 36 7.73 -11.61 -0.52
N PRO A 37 8.08 -12.73 0.16
CA PRO A 37 9.12 -12.71 1.20
C PRO A 37 10.49 -12.24 0.70
N ASN A 38 10.88 -12.59 -0.53
CA ASN A 38 12.15 -12.12 -1.10
C ASN A 38 12.14 -10.61 -1.35
N LEU A 39 10.99 -10.04 -1.73
CA LEU A 39 10.86 -8.59 -1.86
C LEU A 39 10.99 -7.87 -0.50
N LEU A 40 10.51 -8.50 0.58
CA LEU A 40 10.69 -7.96 1.92
C LEU A 40 12.16 -7.98 2.36
N LEU A 41 12.94 -9.00 1.96
CA LEU A 41 14.39 -9.01 2.17
C LEU A 41 15.06 -7.84 1.45
N ASP A 42 14.63 -7.51 0.23
CA ASP A 42 15.15 -6.33 -0.49
C ASP A 42 14.82 -5.02 0.26
N ILE A 43 13.62 -4.92 0.84
CA ILE A 43 13.25 -3.78 1.71
C ILE A 43 14.15 -3.72 2.95
N THR A 44 14.45 -4.86 3.59
CA THR A 44 15.40 -4.93 4.70
C THR A 44 16.77 -4.41 4.29
N LEU A 45 17.26 -4.75 3.09
CA LEU A 45 18.51 -4.23 2.55
C LEU A 45 18.45 -2.70 2.39
N LEU A 46 17.38 -2.14 1.82
CA LEU A 46 17.21 -0.68 1.72
C LEU A 46 17.27 0.00 3.10
N ARG A 47 16.60 -0.58 4.10
CA ARG A 47 16.60 -0.08 5.48
C ARG A 47 18.00 -0.13 6.10
N SER A 48 18.76 -1.20 5.86
CA SER A 48 20.15 -1.35 6.34
C SER A 48 21.08 -0.26 5.79
N LEU A 49 20.76 0.27 4.59
CA LEU A 49 21.47 1.37 3.93
C LEU A 49 21.00 2.76 4.39
N ARG A 50 20.14 2.83 5.41
CA ARG A 50 19.46 4.04 5.90
C ARG A 50 18.59 4.72 4.85
N ILE A 51 18.00 3.94 3.95
CA ILE A 51 16.94 4.44 3.07
C ILE A 51 15.63 4.33 3.85
N ARG A 52 14.84 5.40 3.85
CA ARG A 52 13.52 5.45 4.47
C ARG A 52 12.53 4.84 3.48
N VAL A 53 11.67 3.91 3.93
CA VAL A 53 10.73 3.21 3.05
C VAL A 53 9.32 3.39 3.58
N ALA A 54 8.42 3.80 2.69
CA ALA A 54 6.97 3.73 2.90
C ALA A 54 6.37 2.79 1.85
N LEU A 55 5.46 1.92 2.29
CA LEU A 55 4.78 0.95 1.43
C LEU A 55 3.35 1.42 1.19
N VAL A 56 2.93 1.37 -0.07
CA VAL A 56 1.53 1.50 -0.47
C VAL A 56 1.16 0.20 -1.15
N HIS A 57 -0.04 -0.32 -0.92
CA HIS A 57 -0.45 -1.55 -1.58
C HIS A 57 -1.82 -1.44 -2.27
N GLY A 58 -2.01 -2.24 -3.32
CA GLY A 58 -3.32 -2.54 -3.88
C GLY A 58 -4.01 -3.69 -3.15
N ALA A 59 -5.24 -4.01 -3.56
CA ALA A 59 -5.99 -5.17 -3.05
C ALA A 59 -6.85 -5.85 -4.15
N GLY A 60 -6.71 -5.46 -5.42
CA GLY A 60 -7.63 -5.86 -6.47
C GLY A 60 -7.71 -7.38 -6.72
N LEU A 61 -6.60 -8.10 -6.56
CA LEU A 61 -6.62 -9.57 -6.61
C LEU A 61 -7.45 -10.15 -5.46
N GLN A 62 -7.23 -9.69 -4.24
CA GLN A 62 -7.89 -10.17 -3.04
C GLN A 62 -9.39 -9.84 -3.04
N VAL A 63 -9.77 -8.67 -3.56
CA VAL A 63 -11.18 -8.28 -3.75
C VAL A 63 -11.87 -9.26 -4.69
N ARG A 64 -11.27 -9.58 -5.84
CA ARG A 64 -11.83 -10.55 -6.80
C ARG A 64 -11.96 -11.95 -6.21
N GLN A 65 -10.93 -12.42 -5.50
CA GLN A 65 -10.96 -13.72 -4.85
C GLN A 65 -12.03 -13.80 -3.76
N LEU A 66 -12.19 -12.76 -2.94
CA LEU A 66 -13.20 -12.71 -1.90
C LEU A 66 -14.62 -12.69 -2.50
N ALA A 67 -14.85 -11.85 -3.50
CA ALA A 67 -16.12 -11.76 -4.20
C ALA A 67 -16.53 -13.11 -4.83
N ALA A 68 -15.58 -13.81 -5.47
CA ALA A 68 -15.82 -15.12 -6.04
C ALA A 68 -16.18 -16.17 -4.97
N ARG A 69 -15.53 -16.12 -3.81
CA ARG A 69 -15.83 -17.02 -2.67
C ARG A 69 -17.23 -16.76 -2.08
N GLU A 70 -17.64 -15.50 -2.04
CA GLU A 70 -18.94 -15.10 -1.48
C GLU A 70 -20.09 -15.09 -2.51
N GLY A 71 -19.80 -15.37 -3.78
CA GLY A 71 -20.80 -15.35 -4.86
C GLY A 71 -21.33 -13.94 -5.18
N VAL A 72 -20.55 -12.90 -4.86
CA VAL A 72 -20.93 -11.50 -5.05
C VAL A 72 -20.36 -10.96 -6.36
N ARG A 73 -21.19 -10.25 -7.13
CA ARG A 73 -20.73 -9.53 -8.32
C ARG A 73 -20.19 -8.16 -7.93
N LEU A 74 -18.94 -7.89 -8.30
CA LEU A 74 -18.31 -6.58 -8.10
C LEU A 74 -18.81 -5.57 -9.14
N SER A 75 -19.08 -4.32 -8.71
CA SER A 75 -19.21 -3.18 -9.64
C SER A 75 -17.86 -2.77 -10.22
N ASN A 76 -16.79 -2.89 -9.42
CA ASN A 76 -15.42 -2.66 -9.86
C ASN A 76 -14.40 -3.42 -9.01
N SER A 77 -13.35 -3.93 -9.65
CA SER A 77 -12.31 -4.72 -8.98
C SER A 77 -11.03 -3.97 -8.62
N ASP A 78 -10.75 -2.82 -9.22
CA ASP A 78 -9.43 -2.16 -9.18
C ASP A 78 -9.42 -0.80 -8.43
N GLY A 79 -10.57 -0.28 -8.04
CA GLY A 79 -10.74 1.02 -7.38
C GLY A 79 -10.86 2.21 -8.34
N THR A 80 -10.90 1.99 -9.66
CA THR A 80 -10.96 3.10 -10.64
C THR A 80 -12.36 3.38 -11.19
N GLY A 81 -13.27 2.40 -11.06
CA GLY A 81 -14.63 2.46 -11.58
C GLY A 81 -15.67 2.82 -10.53
N ILE A 82 -16.91 2.41 -10.74
CA ILE A 82 -18.00 2.54 -9.76
C ILE A 82 -17.73 1.59 -8.60
N THR A 83 -17.78 2.10 -7.37
CA THR A 83 -17.72 1.26 -6.16
C THR A 83 -19.05 1.36 -5.45
N ASP A 84 -19.90 0.34 -5.60
CA ASP A 84 -21.13 0.23 -4.79
C ASP A 84 -20.82 -0.17 -3.34
N SER A 85 -21.84 -0.10 -2.48
CA SER A 85 -21.70 -0.40 -1.05
C SER A 85 -21.19 -1.81 -0.79
N THR A 86 -21.64 -2.80 -1.57
CA THR A 86 -21.24 -4.20 -1.41
C THR A 86 -19.78 -4.40 -1.79
N THR A 87 -19.37 -3.80 -2.90
CA THR A 87 -18.00 -3.79 -3.42
C THR A 87 -17.06 -3.03 -2.47
N LEU A 88 -17.51 -1.95 -1.85
CA LEU A 88 -16.77 -1.23 -0.80
C LEU A 88 -16.50 -2.15 0.39
N GLN A 89 -17.51 -2.86 0.91
CA GLN A 89 -17.35 -3.76 2.07
C GLN A 89 -16.33 -4.87 1.80
N LEU A 90 -16.39 -5.47 0.61
CA LEU A 90 -15.38 -6.45 0.15
C LEU A 90 -14.01 -5.79 0.01
N GLY A 91 -13.96 -4.57 -0.54
CA GLY A 91 -12.77 -3.73 -0.67
C GLY A 91 -12.06 -3.52 0.66
N VAL A 92 -12.79 -3.05 1.67
CA VAL A 92 -12.28 -2.80 3.02
C VAL A 92 -11.77 -4.09 3.66
N THR A 93 -12.51 -5.19 3.53
CA THR A 93 -12.12 -6.50 4.09
C THR A 93 -10.83 -7.01 3.45
N ALA A 94 -10.77 -6.99 2.12
CA ALA A 94 -9.61 -7.44 1.35
C ALA A 94 -8.38 -6.57 1.61
N ALA A 95 -8.53 -5.25 1.59
CA ALA A 95 -7.44 -4.31 1.85
C ALA A 95 -6.84 -4.50 3.24
N ASN A 96 -7.65 -4.58 4.30
CA ASN A 96 -7.15 -4.82 5.65
C ASN A 96 -6.44 -6.18 5.79
N ARG A 97 -6.90 -7.22 5.10
CA ARG A 97 -6.21 -8.50 5.06
C ARG A 97 -4.82 -8.38 4.40
N VAL A 98 -4.71 -7.65 3.29
CA VAL A 98 -3.42 -7.38 2.64
C VAL A 98 -2.51 -6.55 3.55
N THR A 99 -3.04 -5.50 4.18
CA THR A 99 -2.28 -4.69 5.15
C THR A 99 -1.71 -5.58 6.26
N HIS A 100 -2.53 -6.46 6.84
CA HIS A 100 -2.08 -7.37 7.88
C HIS A 100 -1.00 -8.34 7.39
N GLN A 101 -1.14 -8.89 6.18
CA GLN A 101 -0.13 -9.76 5.58
C GLN A 101 1.20 -9.05 5.36
N VAL A 102 1.18 -7.79 4.88
CA VAL A 102 2.39 -6.98 4.74
C VAL A 102 3.04 -6.73 6.10
N LEU A 103 2.25 -6.35 7.12
CA LEU A 103 2.76 -6.12 8.48
C LEU A 103 3.37 -7.39 9.09
N GLN A 104 2.74 -8.55 8.88
CA GLN A 104 3.28 -9.84 9.32
C GLN A 104 4.64 -10.12 8.65
N GLY A 105 4.71 -9.97 7.33
CA GLY A 105 5.97 -10.19 6.61
C GLY A 105 7.07 -9.23 7.03
N LEU A 106 6.75 -7.97 7.33
CA LEU A 106 7.72 -7.03 7.90
C LEU A 106 8.22 -7.52 9.26
N ALA A 107 7.33 -7.98 10.13
CA ALA A 107 7.69 -8.52 11.44
C ALA A 107 8.58 -9.78 11.34
N ASP A 108 8.30 -10.67 10.38
CA ASP A 108 9.13 -11.85 10.10
C ASP A 108 10.59 -11.50 9.72
N ASN A 109 10.81 -10.24 9.28
CA ASN A 109 12.11 -9.70 8.89
C ASN A 109 12.68 -8.69 9.91
N ASP A 110 12.16 -8.68 11.15
CA ASP A 110 12.53 -7.75 12.22
C ASP A 110 12.36 -6.26 11.84
N LEU A 111 11.42 -5.98 10.92
CA LEU A 111 11.03 -4.64 10.53
C LEU A 111 9.73 -4.24 11.25
N ARG A 112 9.71 -3.02 11.78
CA ARG A 112 8.51 -2.43 12.37
C ARG A 112 7.67 -1.78 11.28
N GLY A 113 6.42 -2.18 11.17
CA GLY A 113 5.44 -1.58 10.27
C GLY A 113 4.26 -0.97 11.04
N ALA A 114 3.64 0.07 10.49
CA ALA A 114 2.40 0.61 11.02
C ALA A 114 1.48 1.06 9.88
N ALA A 115 0.19 0.75 10.02
CA ALA A 115 -0.87 1.29 9.17
C ALA A 115 -1.72 2.28 9.98
N GLY A 116 -2.16 3.37 9.35
CA GLY A 116 -2.90 4.43 10.02
C GLY A 116 -3.84 5.17 9.09
N ASN A 117 -4.72 5.99 9.68
CA ASN A 117 -5.62 6.87 8.96
C ASN A 117 -4.84 8.11 8.46
N VAL A 118 -4.18 7.97 7.32
CA VAL A 118 -3.33 9.03 6.72
C VAL A 118 -3.88 9.58 5.41
N ILE A 119 -4.96 9.01 4.88
CA ILE A 119 -5.55 9.41 3.59
C ILE A 119 -6.90 10.06 3.85
N VAL A 120 -6.97 11.36 3.55
CA VAL A 120 -8.24 12.08 3.45
C VAL A 120 -8.71 12.00 2.01
N ALA A 121 -9.93 11.50 1.82
CA ALA A 121 -10.56 11.33 0.51
C ALA A 121 -11.94 11.97 0.50
N HIS A 122 -12.42 12.35 -0.68
CA HIS A 122 -13.82 12.72 -0.93
C HIS A 122 -14.36 11.86 -2.09
N PRO A 123 -15.69 11.79 -2.28
CA PRO A 123 -16.27 11.05 -3.40
C PRO A 123 -15.70 11.56 -4.72
N ALA A 124 -15.33 10.65 -5.63
CA ALA A 124 -14.96 11.01 -7.00
C ALA A 124 -16.09 11.76 -7.72
N GLY A 125 -17.34 11.54 -7.28
CA GLY A 125 -18.53 12.22 -7.76
C GLY A 125 -18.99 11.66 -9.11
N ILE A 126 -19.62 12.54 -9.90
CA ILE A 126 -20.14 12.19 -11.22
C ILE A 126 -19.05 12.46 -12.26
N LEU A 127 -18.52 11.42 -12.88
CA LEU A 127 -17.52 11.51 -13.95
C LEU A 127 -18.18 11.04 -15.25
N GLY A 128 -18.18 11.89 -16.28
CA GLY A 128 -18.76 11.55 -17.58
C GLY A 128 -20.25 11.18 -17.53
N GLY A 129 -21.01 11.72 -16.56
CA GLY A 129 -22.43 11.43 -16.38
C GLY A 129 -22.74 10.17 -15.57
N VAL A 130 -21.73 9.48 -15.03
CA VAL A 130 -21.87 8.29 -14.19
C VAL A 130 -21.47 8.63 -12.76
N ASP A 131 -22.31 8.27 -11.79
CA ASP A 131 -21.98 8.40 -10.37
C ASP A 131 -21.08 7.25 -9.91
N HIS A 132 -19.89 7.59 -9.43
CA HIS A 132 -18.89 6.63 -8.95
C HIS A 132 -19.11 6.15 -7.51
N GLN A 133 -20.12 6.70 -6.81
CA GLN A 133 -20.55 6.29 -5.48
C GLN A 133 -19.40 6.33 -4.45
N TRP A 134 -18.94 5.17 -3.98
CA TRP A 134 -17.93 5.06 -2.92
C TRP A 134 -16.48 5.05 -3.41
N THR A 135 -16.26 5.33 -4.68
CA THR A 135 -14.91 5.55 -5.21
C THR A 135 -14.40 6.90 -4.74
N GLY A 136 -13.22 6.88 -4.14
CA GLY A 136 -12.59 8.05 -3.55
C GLY A 136 -11.63 8.75 -4.49
N LYS A 137 -11.48 10.04 -4.29
CA LYS A 137 -10.35 10.82 -4.78
C LYS A 137 -9.56 11.34 -3.58
N VAL A 138 -8.25 11.14 -3.60
CA VAL A 138 -7.36 11.65 -2.55
C VAL A 138 -7.40 13.17 -2.56
N GLU A 139 -7.77 13.74 -1.42
CA GLU A 139 -7.74 15.19 -1.18
C GLU A 139 -6.43 15.60 -0.52
N ARG A 140 -6.04 14.86 0.53
CA ARG A 140 -4.89 15.18 1.36
C ARG A 140 -4.30 13.92 1.96
N VAL A 141 -2.98 13.93 2.12
CA VAL A 141 -2.23 12.88 2.83
C VAL A 141 -1.61 13.50 4.08
N ASP A 142 -1.77 12.86 5.25
CA ASP A 142 -1.11 13.25 6.49
C ASP A 142 0.38 12.88 6.44
N THR A 143 1.13 13.71 5.72
CA THR A 143 2.57 13.53 5.56
C THR A 143 3.35 13.78 6.87
N ALA A 144 2.76 14.49 7.84
CA ALA A 144 3.41 14.74 9.13
C ALA A 144 3.45 13.44 9.95
N MET A 145 2.34 12.72 10.04
CA MET A 145 2.29 11.40 10.67
C MET A 145 3.23 10.41 9.98
N LEU A 146 3.20 10.35 8.64
CA LEU A 146 4.08 9.45 7.86
C LEU A 146 5.56 9.73 8.11
N ARG A 147 5.96 11.02 8.15
CA ARG A 147 7.35 11.41 8.47
C ARG A 147 7.73 11.02 9.89
N SER A 148 6.83 11.23 10.86
CA SER A 148 7.07 10.82 12.25
C SER A 148 7.33 9.33 12.36
N LEU A 149 6.57 8.48 11.65
CA LEU A 149 6.82 7.03 11.63
C LEU A 149 8.21 6.72 11.05
N LEU A 150 8.55 7.32 9.91
CA LEU A 150 9.84 7.11 9.25
C LEU A 150 11.03 7.56 10.12
N ASP A 151 10.88 8.65 10.86
CA ASP A 151 11.91 9.16 11.79
C ASP A 151 12.12 8.22 12.99
N HIS A 152 11.10 7.45 13.37
CA HIS A 152 11.18 6.40 14.41
C HIS A 152 11.49 5.00 13.83
N GLU A 153 11.97 4.96 12.59
CA GLU A 153 12.34 3.73 11.89
C GLU A 153 11.19 2.74 11.67
N VAL A 154 9.95 3.21 11.76
CA VAL A 154 8.73 2.44 11.47
C VAL A 154 8.33 2.67 10.01
N ILE A 155 8.12 1.59 9.28
CA ILE A 155 7.69 1.59 7.88
C ILE A 155 6.18 1.86 7.83
N PRO A 156 5.72 2.99 7.26
CA PRO A 156 4.31 3.20 7.02
C PRO A 156 3.80 2.24 5.96
N VAL A 157 2.66 1.59 6.22
CA VAL A 157 1.93 0.74 5.28
C VAL A 157 0.57 1.39 5.01
N VAL A 158 0.38 1.87 3.79
CA VAL A 158 -0.81 2.63 3.38
C VAL A 158 -1.72 1.76 2.51
N PRO A 159 -2.93 1.41 2.98
CA PRO A 159 -3.91 0.71 2.17
C PRO A 159 -4.55 1.63 1.12
N PRO A 160 -5.21 1.06 0.09
CA PRO A 160 -5.96 1.84 -0.90
C PRO A 160 -7.34 2.19 -0.35
N LEU A 161 -7.36 2.89 0.78
CA LEU A 161 -8.55 3.32 1.50
C LEU A 161 -8.32 4.73 2.05
N GLY A 162 -9.36 5.56 2.02
CA GLY A 162 -9.35 6.90 2.61
C GLY A 162 -10.67 7.23 3.28
N PHE A 163 -10.66 8.32 4.06
CA PHE A 163 -11.83 8.78 4.80
C PHE A 163 -12.13 10.24 4.51
N ASP A 164 -13.40 10.63 4.47
CA ASP A 164 -13.78 12.04 4.43
C ASP A 164 -13.93 12.66 5.82
N GLY A 165 -14.30 13.94 5.86
CA GLY A 165 -14.52 14.68 7.10
C GLY A 165 -15.70 14.19 7.95
N GLU A 166 -16.58 13.35 7.40
CA GLU A 166 -17.69 12.72 8.12
C GLU A 166 -17.32 11.30 8.61
N GLY A 167 -16.11 10.82 8.31
CA GLY A 167 -15.64 9.48 8.65
C GLY A 167 -16.15 8.38 7.71
N ARG A 168 -16.70 8.74 6.54
CA ARG A 168 -17.10 7.76 5.52
C ARG A 168 -15.87 7.22 4.82
N THR A 169 -15.83 5.91 4.62
CA THR A 169 -14.74 5.23 3.91
C THR A 169 -14.95 5.25 2.41
N PHE A 170 -13.88 5.53 1.69
CA PHE A 170 -13.80 5.44 0.24
C PHE A 170 -12.65 4.54 -0.17
N ARG A 171 -12.78 3.94 -1.34
CA ARG A 171 -11.76 3.10 -1.98
C ARG A 171 -11.15 3.81 -3.18
#